data_AF-A0A5C4J8L6-F1
#
_entry.id   AF-A0A5C4J8L6-F1
#
_cell.length_a   1.000
_cell.length_b   1.000
_cell.length_c   1.000
_cell.angle_alpha   90.00
_cell.angle_beta   90.00
_cell.angle_gamma   90.00
#
_symmetry.space_group_name_H-M   'P 1'
#
loop_
_entity.id
_entity.type
_entity.pdbx_description
1 polymer ?
#
loop_
_entity_poly.entity_id
_entity_poly.type
_entity_poly.pdbx_seq_one_letter_code
_entity_poly.pdbx_strand_id
1 'polypeptide(L)'
;MVASILRPFVSERIAWIIEKHALFQAYYYAHHIGADRNARDKYKDHPYYADCVVFCERYDQSSFDPSYDSLDLDYFSDMVHRVFKEPKAGPSIQGAY
;
A
#
# COMPACT_ATOMS: atom_id res chain seq x y z
N MET A 1 -7.60 -2.26 7.23
CA MET A 1 -7.64 -1.27 8.33
C MET A 1 -6.90 0.02 7.95
N VAL A 2 -5.59 0.00 7.67
CA VAL A 2 -4.80 1.22 7.33
C VAL A 2 -5.31 1.95 6.08
N ALA A 3 -5.61 1.23 5.00
CA ALA A 3 -6.13 1.85 3.78
C ALA A 3 -7.38 2.72 4.03
N SER A 4 -8.27 2.30 4.92
CA SER A 4 -9.48 3.06 5.27
C SER A 4 -9.19 4.42 5.92
N ILE A 5 -8.13 4.51 6.73
CA ILE A 5 -7.69 5.75 7.36
C ILE A 5 -7.10 6.70 6.30
N LEU A 6 -6.35 6.15 5.34
CA LEU A 6 -5.64 6.93 4.33
C LEU A 6 -6.53 7.39 3.17
N ARG A 7 -7.62 6.67 2.87
CA ARG A 7 -8.53 6.92 1.74
C ARG A 7 -8.91 8.39 1.53
N PRO A 8 -9.23 9.21 2.55
CA PRO A 8 -9.54 10.62 2.34
C PRO A 8 -8.36 11.45 1.82
N PHE A 9 -7.13 11.04 2.11
CA PHE A 9 -5.91 11.84 1.93
C PHE A 9 -5.06 11.40 0.73
N VAL A 10 -5.37 10.26 0.12
CA VAL A 10 -4.61 9.67 -0.99
C VAL A 10 -5.52 9.32 -2.16
N SER A 11 -4.95 9.20 -3.36
CA SER A 11 -5.69 8.71 -4.53
C SER A 11 -6.21 7.29 -4.30
N GLU A 12 -7.30 6.93 -4.96
CA GLU A 12 -7.84 5.56 -4.97
C GLU A 12 -6.77 4.51 -5.28
N ARG A 13 -5.88 4.78 -6.24
CA ARG A 13 -4.73 3.92 -6.57
C ARG A 13 -3.87 3.59 -5.35
N ILE A 14 -3.43 4.61 -4.59
CA ILE A 14 -2.60 4.43 -3.40
C ILE A 14 -3.38 3.69 -2.32
N ALA A 15 -4.63 4.06 -2.07
CA ALA A 15 -5.46 3.37 -1.08
C ALA A 15 -5.62 1.88 -1.42
N TRP A 16 -5.80 1.56 -2.70
CA TRP A 16 -5.91 0.19 -3.19
C TRP A 16 -4.61 -0.59 -3.02
N ILE A 17 -3.46 0.00 -3.39
CA ILE A 17 -2.14 -0.62 -3.19
C ILE A 17 -1.94 -0.95 -1.70
N ILE A 18 -2.18 0.00 -0.81
CA ILE A 18 -2.02 -0.20 0.64
C ILE A 18 -2.96 -1.30 1.16
N GLU A 19 -4.17 -1.40 0.60
CA GLU A 19 -5.10 -2.47 0.98
C GLU A 19 -4.63 -3.86 0.52
N LYS A 20 -4.03 -3.96 -0.67
CA LYS A 20 -3.71 -5.24 -1.30
C LYS A 20 -2.26 -5.69 -1.15
N HIS A 21 -1.33 -4.79 -0.81
CA HIS A 21 0.12 -5.04 -0.85
C HIS A 21 0.52 -6.32 -0.12
N ALA A 22 -0.02 -6.63 1.05
CA ALA A 22 0.29 -7.85 1.78
C ALA A 22 0.04 -9.14 0.96
N LEU A 23 -1.04 -9.20 0.18
CA LEU A 23 -1.30 -10.33 -0.72
C LEU A 23 -0.32 -10.36 -1.90
N PHE A 24 0.10 -9.20 -2.39
CA PHE A 24 1.02 -9.08 -3.52
C PHE A 24 2.47 -9.39 -3.11
N GLN A 25 2.88 -8.97 -1.92
CA GLN A 25 4.18 -9.26 -1.31
C GLN A 25 4.29 -10.75 -0.93
N ALA A 26 3.18 -11.41 -0.59
CA ALA A 26 3.15 -12.86 -0.39
C ALA A 26 3.67 -13.68 -1.58
N TYR A 27 3.66 -13.13 -2.81
CA TYR A 27 4.29 -13.74 -3.97
C TYR A 27 5.74 -14.20 -3.71
N TYR A 28 6.48 -13.43 -2.90
CA TYR A 28 7.90 -13.67 -2.66
C TYR A 28 8.19 -14.74 -1.59
N TYR A 29 7.24 -15.08 -0.72
CA TYR A 29 7.50 -16.05 0.37
C TYR A 29 6.44 -17.12 0.58
N ALA A 30 5.23 -16.99 0.03
CA ALA A 30 4.12 -17.92 0.28
C ALA A 30 4.48 -19.38 -0.03
N HIS A 31 5.27 -19.61 -1.09
CA HIS A 31 5.71 -20.95 -1.49
C HIS A 31 6.66 -21.61 -0.47
N HIS A 32 7.35 -20.83 0.38
CA HIS A 32 8.16 -21.37 1.48
C HIS A 32 7.33 -21.86 2.67
N ILE A 33 6.06 -21.46 2.75
CA ILE A 33 5.12 -21.87 3.80
C ILE A 33 3.98 -22.76 3.27
N GLY A 34 4.13 -23.30 2.05
CA GLY A 34 3.13 -24.17 1.43
C GLY A 34 1.86 -23.46 0.95
N ALA A 35 1.87 -22.13 0.86
CA ALA A 35 0.76 -21.32 0.36
C ALA A 35 0.92 -20.96 -1.13
N ASP A 36 -0.18 -20.57 -1.77
CA ASP A 36 -0.18 -20.16 -3.18
C ASP A 36 0.42 -18.76 -3.36
N ARG A 37 1.61 -18.70 -3.97
CA ARG A 37 2.26 -17.43 -4.30
C ARG A 37 1.50 -16.61 -5.34
N ASN A 38 0.67 -17.23 -6.17
CA ASN A 38 -0.10 -16.56 -7.22
C ASN A 38 -1.50 -16.13 -6.75
N ALA A 39 -1.80 -16.18 -5.45
CA ALA A 39 -3.10 -15.76 -4.91
C ALA A 39 -3.49 -14.31 -5.25
N ARG A 40 -2.51 -13.46 -5.61
CA ARG A 40 -2.73 -12.10 -6.14
C ARG A 40 -3.45 -12.08 -7.49
N ASP A 41 -3.37 -13.14 -8.30
CA ASP A 41 -3.88 -13.18 -9.67
C ASP A 41 -5.40 -13.09 -9.77
N LYS A 42 -6.12 -13.25 -8.66
CA LYS A 42 -7.54 -12.91 -8.55
C LYS A 42 -7.84 -11.43 -8.87
N TYR A 43 -6.82 -10.57 -8.87
CA TYR A 43 -6.90 -9.15 -9.21
C TYR A 43 -6.22 -8.79 -10.54
N LYS A 44 -5.80 -9.76 -11.36
CA LYS A 44 -5.01 -9.52 -12.58
C LYS A 44 -5.61 -8.50 -13.55
N ASP A 45 -6.94 -8.41 -13.58
CA ASP A 45 -7.68 -7.50 -14.47
C ASP A 45 -7.99 -6.14 -13.82
N HIS A 46 -7.55 -5.91 -12.57
CA HIS A 46 -7.74 -4.64 -11.88
C HIS A 46 -6.77 -3.57 -12.42
N PRO A 47 -7.22 -2.32 -12.65
CA PRO A 47 -6.37 -1.27 -13.24
C PRO A 47 -5.08 -0.99 -12.48
N TYR A 48 -5.07 -1.19 -11.15
CA TYR A 48 -3.91 -0.95 -10.28
C TYR A 48 -3.08 -2.21 -9.97
N TYR A 49 -3.35 -3.36 -10.62
CA TYR A 49 -2.59 -4.60 -10.39
C TYR A 49 -1.10 -4.39 -10.62
N ALA A 50 -0.74 -3.85 -11.79
CA ALA A 50 0.66 -3.61 -12.16
C ALA A 50 1.35 -2.64 -11.19
N ASP A 51 0.67 -1.59 -10.77
CA ASP A 51 1.21 -0.63 -9.78
C ASP A 51 1.53 -1.31 -8.45
N CYS A 52 0.67 -2.21 -7.97
CA CYS A 52 0.90 -2.94 -6.72
C CYS A 52 2.02 -3.98 -6.85
N VAL A 53 2.16 -4.64 -8.01
CA VAL A 53 3.33 -5.50 -8.30
C VAL A 53 4.62 -4.69 -8.19
N VAL A 54 4.70 -3.54 -8.86
CA VAL A 54 5.88 -2.67 -8.85
C VAL A 54 6.18 -2.15 -7.44
N PHE A 55 5.13 -1.77 -6.69
CA PHE A 55 5.30 -1.35 -5.30
C PHE A 55 5.94 -2.46 -4.46
N CYS A 56 5.40 -3.68 -4.53
CA CYS A 56 5.90 -4.78 -3.73
C CYS A 56 7.31 -5.24 -4.15
N GLU A 57 7.63 -5.19 -5.44
CA GLU A 57 8.96 -5.51 -5.97
C GLU A 57 10.03 -4.50 -5.51
N ARG A 58 9.72 -3.21 -5.57
CA ARG A 58 10.73 -2.16 -5.39
C ARG A 58 10.85 -1.65 -3.95
N TYR A 59 9.76 -1.66 -3.20
CA TYR A 59 9.69 -0.96 -1.91
C TYR A 59 9.29 -1.86 -0.73
N ASP A 60 8.51 -2.93 -0.95
CA ASP A 60 8.01 -3.77 0.15
C ASP A 60 8.98 -4.93 0.43
N GLN A 61 9.06 -5.90 -0.48
CA GLN A 61 9.86 -7.12 -0.31
C GLN A 61 11.36 -6.85 -0.17
N SER A 62 11.86 -5.76 -0.74
CA SER A 62 13.27 -5.39 -0.72
C SER A 62 13.72 -4.74 0.60
N SER A 63 12.79 -4.39 1.50
CA SER A 63 13.07 -3.53 2.66
C SER A 63 13.23 -4.29 3.99
N PHE A 64 13.77 -5.51 3.95
CA PHE A 64 13.96 -6.37 5.13
C PHE A 64 15.43 -6.53 5.58
N ASP A 65 16.35 -5.74 5.02
CA ASP A 65 17.76 -5.74 5.45
C ASP A 65 17.93 -4.94 6.75
N PRO A 66 18.27 -5.59 7.89
CA PRO A 66 18.44 -4.88 9.17
C PRO A 66 19.67 -3.97 9.21
N SER A 67 20.58 -4.10 8.24
CA SER A 67 21.78 -3.28 8.12
C SER A 67 21.62 -2.09 7.15
N TYR A 68 20.44 -1.94 6.55
CA TYR A 68 20.17 -0.85 5.61
C TYR A 68 20.19 0.52 6.31
N ASP A 69 20.97 1.45 5.76
CA ASP A 69 21.07 2.81 6.26
C ASP A 69 19.73 3.55 6.03
N SER A 70 18.96 3.64 7.12
CA SER A 70 17.60 4.19 7.11
C SER A 70 17.59 5.55 7.81
N LEU A 71 16.84 6.48 7.24
CA LEU A 71 16.58 7.77 7.88
C LEU A 71 15.61 7.60 9.05
N ASP A 72 15.80 8.40 10.10
CA ASP A 72 14.88 8.44 11.25
C ASP A 72 13.47 8.88 10.85
N LEU A 73 12.46 8.49 11.63
CA LEU A 73 11.06 8.84 11.37
C LEU A 73 10.84 10.36 11.29
N ASP A 74 11.56 11.15 12.08
CA ASP A 74 11.45 12.61 12.11
C ASP A 74 11.81 13.26 10.76
N TYR A 75 12.70 12.63 9.98
CA TYR A 75 13.03 13.08 8.62
C TYR A 75 11.79 13.16 7.73
N PHE A 76 10.81 12.27 7.94
CA PHE A 76 9.61 12.17 7.12
C PHE A 76 8.42 12.98 7.66
N SER A 77 8.52 13.52 8.89
CA SER A 77 7.40 14.16 9.61
C SER A 77 6.69 15.23 8.79
N ASP A 78 7.44 16.17 8.20
CA ASP A 78 6.87 17.22 7.35
C ASP A 78 6.18 16.65 6.10
N MET A 79 6.68 15.55 5.54
CA MET A 79 6.07 14.92 4.37
C MET A 79 4.74 14.26 4.73
N VAL A 80 4.70 13.61 5.88
CA VAL A 80 3.48 13.00 6.44
C VAL A 80 2.45 14.10 6.70
N HIS A 81 2.82 15.18 7.38
CA HIS A 81 1.93 16.32 7.61
C HIS A 81 1.40 16.92 6.30
N ARG A 82 2.20 17.01 5.25
CA ARG A 82 1.72 17.45 3.92
C ARG A 82 0.68 16.52 3.32
N VAL A 83 0.79 15.21 3.51
CA VAL A 83 -0.21 14.24 3.02
C VAL A 83 -1.52 14.38 3.78
N PHE A 84 -1.47 14.54 5.10
CA PHE A 84 -2.65 14.62 5.96
C PHE A 84 -3.24 16.02 6.13
N LYS A 85 -2.61 17.05 5.52
CA LYS A 85 -3.02 18.46 5.67
C LYS A 85 -4.50 18.69 5.36
N GLU A 86 -5.01 18.05 4.31
CA GLU A 86 -6.42 18.11 3.93
C GLU A 86 -6.84 16.88 3.12
N PRO A 87 -8.10 16.44 3.20
CA PRO A 87 -8.62 15.40 2.32
C PRO A 87 -8.54 15.80 0.85
N LYS A 88 -8.04 14.89 0.01
CA LYS A 88 -7.96 15.05 -1.46
C LYS A 88 -9.22 14.58 -2.16
N ALA A 89 -9.97 13.68 -1.54
CA ALA A 89 -11.34 13.42 -1.93
C ALA A 89 -12.21 14.53 -1.35
N GLY A 90 -12.88 15.31 -2.21
CA GLY A 90 -13.91 16.27 -1.78
C GLY A 90 -14.99 15.56 -0.93
N PRO A 91 -15.84 16.30 -0.21
CA PRO A 91 -16.73 15.70 0.77
C PRO A 91 -17.74 14.79 0.05
N SER A 92 -17.52 13.48 0.09
CA SER A 92 -18.58 12.50 -0.18
C SER A 92 -19.48 12.45 1.05
N ILE A 93 -20.24 13.52 1.28
CA ILE A 93 -21.42 13.46 2.13
C ILE A 93 -22.50 12.81 1.28
N GLN A 94 -22.54 11.49 1.30
CA GLN A 94 -23.68 10.76 0.79
C GLN A 94 -23.97 9.62 1.77
N GLY A 95 -24.99 9.85 2.59
CA GLY A 95 -25.49 8.89 3.56
C GLY A 95 -25.54 9.43 4.98
N ALA A 96 -26.52 10.31 5.25
CA ALA A 96 -27.06 10.44 6.59
C ALA A 96 -27.59 9.06 7.04
N TYR A 97 -27.26 8.68 8.27
CA TYR A 97 -28.05 7.72 9.06
C TYR A 97 -28.78 8.51 10.13
#